data_AF-A0A0U5BCE0-F1
#
_entry.id   AF-A0A0U5BCE0-F1
#
_cell.length_a   1.000
_cell.length_b   1.000
_cell.length_c   1.000
_cell.angle_alpha   90.00
_cell.angle_beta   90.00
_cell.angle_gamma   90.00
#
_symmetry.space_group_name_H-M   'P 1'
#
loop_
_entity.id
_entity.type
_entity.pdbx_description
1 polymer ?
#
loop_
_entity_poly.entity_id
_entity_poly.type
_entity_poly.pdbx_seq_one_letter_code
_entity_poly.pdbx_strand_id
1 'polypeptide(L)'
;MDHSTLLILGIIAGGTIYIGLPFGRLRNANQALRASLSMMAAGVLLYLLIEIMGSAMGQTSAAIQSAVSGSGSLDTATLFVILLISGFFIGIIGLVMIEQKWMKNSQGTNEKQLSYMIATGIGFHNLSEGLAIGQSAAQGKIGLAIGLVVGFALHNATEGFGIVGPSMNSGKQVPWKSILLLGLIGGGPTFVGTLLGSLWTSTAVSIFVLSIAGGTLVYVLKELFASVRRETAQNLIMTALVLGFGIGWGTEVTTTLAQGGGQSSDSQAGSVREADGDIISSAAAPTIKISKQESQSQVQMANNTTLEKGLKPKILSDGTKQFTLTASEFPWELYPGTVVNAWGYNHQVPGSLIRVKVGDKVSIVLKNQLPQPTTLHLHGLAVPNSVDGVPTMKMNMDGMDMKMGTQEAVEKGGSFVYTFTVTPQMIGTHFYHSHVNDDYQMDKGLHGLLIVDSNQPSKTHYDVDAIYEMESWKVGGSESENVFTLNGKAFPEAPMLNVKKGQKVLIRLVNASAEENHVMHLHGYTFQIVARDGNALAQPESANTVMLGPSQTADIAFTADNPGQWMFHCHIMDHTINPGPNGDGSDKHMADMGGLSTFINVK
;
A
#
# COMPACT_ATOMS: atom_id res chain seq x y z
N MET A 1 -14.60 -34.66 -11.30
CA MET A 1 -13.46 -35.10 -12.13
C MET A 1 -12.94 -36.39 -11.52
N ASP A 2 -12.70 -37.44 -12.30
CA ASP A 2 -12.14 -38.68 -11.75
C ASP A 2 -10.64 -38.50 -11.43
N HIS A 3 -10.11 -39.35 -10.54
CA HIS A 3 -8.73 -39.25 -10.06
C HIS A 3 -7.70 -39.41 -11.19
N SER A 4 -8.01 -40.24 -12.20
CA SER A 4 -7.19 -40.39 -13.41
C SER A 4 -7.05 -39.10 -14.21
N THR A 5 -8.15 -38.36 -14.39
CA THR A 5 -8.16 -37.09 -15.13
C THR A 5 -7.33 -36.03 -14.41
N LEU A 6 -7.44 -35.96 -13.08
CA LEU A 6 -6.66 -35.03 -12.26
C LEU A 6 -5.15 -35.29 -12.37
N LEU A 7 -4.74 -36.57 -12.30
CA LEU A 7 -3.34 -36.95 -12.44
C LEU A 7 -2.79 -36.67 -13.84
N ILE A 8 -3.61 -36.84 -14.88
CA ILE A 8 -3.24 -36.46 -16.26
C ILE A 8 -3.04 -34.94 -16.34
N LEU A 9 -3.89 -34.14 -15.70
CA LEU A 9 -3.72 -32.68 -15.67
C LEU A 9 -2.45 -32.26 -14.93
N GLY A 10 -2.08 -32.94 -13.84
CA GLY A 10 -0.80 -32.73 -13.15
C GLY A 10 0.41 -33.08 -14.03
N ILE A 11 0.31 -34.15 -14.84
CA ILE A 11 1.34 -34.51 -15.84
C ILE A 11 1.44 -33.45 -16.93
N ILE A 12 0.30 -32.91 -17.40
CA ILE A 12 0.28 -31.87 -18.42
C ILE A 12 0.93 -30.59 -17.88
N ALA A 13 0.54 -30.15 -16.68
CA ALA A 13 1.08 -28.95 -16.03
C ALA A 13 2.60 -29.02 -15.82
N GLY A 14 3.12 -30.14 -15.29
CA GLY A 14 4.57 -30.32 -15.12
C GLY A 14 5.30 -30.62 -16.44
N GLY A 15 4.62 -31.25 -17.40
CA GLY A 15 5.19 -31.66 -18.68
C GLY A 15 5.48 -30.50 -19.62
N THR A 16 4.82 -29.35 -19.47
CA THR A 16 5.09 -28.17 -20.33
C THR A 16 6.49 -27.62 -20.14
N ILE A 17 7.21 -27.96 -19.08
CA ILE A 17 8.64 -27.63 -18.92
C ILE A 17 9.49 -28.12 -20.10
N TYR A 18 9.10 -29.21 -20.74
CA TYR A 18 9.75 -29.75 -21.93
C TYR A 18 9.58 -28.87 -23.18
N ILE A 19 8.74 -27.83 -23.14
CA ILE A 19 8.64 -26.84 -24.22
C ILE A 19 9.88 -25.92 -24.23
N GLY A 20 10.37 -25.52 -23.04
CA GLY A 20 11.51 -24.61 -22.92
C GLY A 20 12.88 -25.30 -23.02
N LEU A 21 13.01 -26.53 -22.53
CA LEU A 21 14.30 -27.24 -22.46
C LEU A 21 15.01 -27.49 -23.81
N PRO A 22 14.31 -27.73 -24.95
CA PRO A 22 14.94 -27.89 -26.26
C PRO A 22 15.78 -26.70 -26.71
N PHE A 23 15.59 -25.50 -26.14
CA PHE A 23 16.44 -24.35 -26.41
C PHE A 23 17.92 -24.58 -26.03
N GLY A 24 18.19 -25.49 -25.08
CA GLY A 24 19.55 -25.94 -24.74
C GLY A 24 20.29 -26.66 -25.89
N ARG A 25 19.62 -26.92 -27.03
CA ARG A 25 20.20 -27.48 -28.25
C ARG A 25 20.64 -26.42 -29.27
N LEU A 26 20.29 -25.15 -29.10
CA LEU A 26 20.61 -24.11 -30.09
C LEU A 26 22.14 -23.93 -30.21
N ARG A 27 22.69 -24.17 -31.41
CA ARG A 27 24.14 -24.07 -31.67
C ARG A 27 24.64 -22.62 -31.77
N ASN A 28 23.79 -21.72 -32.28
CA ASN A 28 24.17 -20.35 -32.66
C ASN A 28 23.33 -19.26 -31.95
N ALA A 29 22.73 -19.58 -30.80
CA ALA A 29 22.05 -18.54 -30.02
C ALA A 29 23.09 -17.51 -29.55
N ASN A 30 22.92 -16.23 -29.92
CA ASN A 30 23.78 -15.15 -29.44
C ASN A 30 23.66 -15.03 -27.91
N GLN A 31 24.72 -14.57 -27.24
CA GLN A 31 24.82 -14.41 -25.79
C GLN A 31 23.64 -13.58 -25.24
N ALA A 32 23.29 -12.49 -25.92
CA ALA A 32 22.14 -11.65 -25.58
C ALA A 32 20.79 -12.41 -25.60
N LEU A 33 20.57 -13.32 -26.56
CA LEU A 33 19.35 -14.13 -26.62
C LEU A 33 19.27 -15.11 -25.44
N ARG A 34 20.40 -15.74 -25.09
CA ARG A 34 20.48 -16.66 -23.94
C ARG A 34 20.19 -15.94 -22.64
N ALA A 35 20.82 -14.78 -22.45
CA ALA A 35 20.61 -13.96 -21.27
C ALA A 35 19.17 -13.42 -21.17
N SER A 36 18.57 -13.06 -22.31
CA SER A 36 17.17 -12.62 -22.38
C SER A 36 16.20 -13.74 -21.99
N LEU A 37 16.41 -14.96 -22.48
CA LEU A 37 15.58 -16.12 -22.12
C LEU A 37 15.70 -16.47 -20.63
N SER A 38 16.91 -16.42 -20.06
CA SER A 38 17.12 -16.61 -18.62
C SER A 38 16.44 -15.52 -17.79
N MET A 39 16.44 -14.28 -18.26
CA MET A 39 15.85 -13.14 -17.55
C MET A 39 14.34 -13.05 -17.70
N MET A 40 13.79 -13.50 -18.82
CA MET A 40 12.36 -13.74 -18.96
C MET A 40 11.89 -14.81 -17.98
N ALA A 41 12.62 -15.92 -17.84
CA ALA A 41 12.32 -16.92 -16.82
C ALA A 41 12.46 -16.35 -15.39
N ALA A 42 13.49 -15.55 -15.12
CA ALA A 42 13.65 -14.89 -13.82
C ALA A 42 12.49 -13.91 -13.50
N GLY A 43 11.95 -13.22 -14.50
CA GLY A 43 10.81 -12.33 -14.33
C GLY A 43 9.54 -13.08 -13.92
N VAL A 44 9.27 -14.20 -14.60
CA VAL A 44 8.17 -15.11 -14.25
C VAL A 44 8.36 -15.66 -12.82
N LEU A 45 9.55 -16.16 -12.50
CA LEU A 45 9.85 -16.72 -11.17
C LEU A 45 9.81 -15.67 -10.05
N LEU A 46 10.13 -14.40 -10.36
CA LEU A 46 10.01 -13.31 -9.40
C LEU A 46 8.54 -13.01 -9.06
N TYR A 47 7.67 -13.03 -10.07
CA TYR A 47 6.24 -12.91 -9.85
C TYR A 47 5.69 -14.08 -9.02
N LEU A 48 6.05 -15.32 -9.38
CA LEU A 48 5.62 -16.52 -8.66
C LEU A 48 6.13 -16.57 -7.21
N LEU A 49 7.33 -16.04 -6.94
CA LEU A 49 7.82 -15.87 -5.58
C LEU A 49 6.86 -15.00 -4.74
N ILE A 50 6.35 -13.90 -5.30
CA ILE A 50 5.39 -13.02 -4.62
C ILE A 50 4.08 -13.77 -4.37
N GLU A 51 3.55 -14.46 -5.38
CA GLU A 51 2.27 -15.18 -5.29
C GLU A 51 2.31 -16.31 -4.24
N ILE A 52 3.36 -17.14 -4.26
CA ILE A 52 3.52 -18.29 -3.36
C ILE A 52 3.75 -17.83 -1.92
N MET A 53 4.58 -16.80 -1.73
CA MET A 53 4.80 -16.22 -0.41
C MET A 53 3.56 -15.52 0.11
N GLY A 54 2.85 -14.76 -0.73
CA GLY A 54 1.56 -14.17 -0.40
C GLY A 54 0.54 -15.23 0.05
N SER A 55 0.47 -16.36 -0.65
CA SER A 55 -0.41 -17.49 -0.30
C SER A 55 -0.07 -18.13 1.05
N ALA A 56 1.21 -18.34 1.35
CA ALA A 56 1.65 -18.91 2.63
C ALA A 56 1.49 -17.93 3.80
N MET A 57 1.83 -16.65 3.57
CA MET A 57 1.67 -15.57 4.54
C MET A 57 0.19 -15.31 4.83
N GLY A 58 -0.68 -15.30 3.82
CA GLY A 58 -2.13 -15.15 3.99
C GLY A 58 -2.73 -16.25 4.86
N GLN A 59 -2.40 -17.52 4.60
CA GLN A 59 -2.86 -18.65 5.43
C GLN A 59 -2.35 -18.56 6.88
N THR A 60 -1.11 -18.10 7.07
CA THR A 60 -0.52 -17.90 8.40
C THR A 60 -1.17 -16.73 9.14
N SER A 61 -1.38 -15.61 8.43
CA SER A 61 -2.03 -14.40 8.95
C SER A 61 -3.47 -14.70 9.38
N ALA A 62 -4.23 -15.46 8.60
CA ALA A 62 -5.58 -15.89 8.97
C ALA A 62 -5.61 -16.70 10.28
N ALA A 63 -4.62 -17.57 10.51
CA ALA A 63 -4.49 -18.31 11.77
C ALA A 63 -4.09 -17.40 12.94
N ILE A 64 -3.19 -16.44 12.74
CA ILE A 64 -2.82 -15.43 13.74
C ILE A 64 -4.04 -14.59 14.12
N GLN A 65 -4.77 -14.08 13.14
CA GLN A 65 -5.99 -13.29 13.36
C GLN A 65 -7.07 -14.10 14.10
N SER A 66 -7.22 -15.38 13.78
CA SER A 66 -8.14 -16.28 14.49
C SER A 66 -7.72 -16.47 15.96
N ALA A 67 -6.43 -16.63 16.23
CA ALA A 67 -5.92 -16.76 17.60
C ALA A 67 -6.04 -15.45 18.41
N VAL A 68 -5.73 -14.31 17.80
CA VAL A 68 -5.82 -12.98 18.42
C VAL A 68 -7.27 -12.60 18.74
N SER A 69 -8.22 -12.98 17.88
CA SER A 69 -9.67 -12.77 18.10
C SER A 69 -10.32 -13.77 19.07
N GLY A 70 -9.55 -14.73 19.63
CA GLY A 70 -10.07 -15.76 20.53
C GLY A 70 -10.94 -16.84 19.86
N SER A 71 -11.08 -16.79 18.53
CA SER A 71 -11.85 -17.76 17.73
C SER A 71 -11.02 -18.98 17.28
N GLY A 72 -9.69 -18.91 17.43
CA GLY A 72 -8.74 -19.94 17.03
C GLY A 72 -7.71 -20.28 18.11
N SER A 73 -6.84 -21.25 17.82
CA SER A 73 -5.81 -21.74 18.74
C SER A 73 -4.47 -21.01 18.53
N LEU A 74 -3.91 -20.47 19.63
CA LEU A 74 -2.57 -19.88 19.63
C LEU A 74 -1.49 -20.90 19.21
N ASP A 75 -1.65 -22.17 19.58
CA ASP A 75 -0.74 -23.25 19.19
C ASP A 75 -0.75 -23.45 17.66
N THR A 76 -1.92 -23.33 17.03
CA THR A 76 -2.06 -23.45 15.57
C THR A 76 -1.42 -22.27 14.86
N ALA A 77 -1.64 -21.05 15.33
CA ALA A 77 -0.99 -19.86 14.80
C ALA A 77 0.54 -19.94 14.94
N THR A 78 1.02 -20.35 16.12
CA THR A 78 2.44 -20.53 16.40
C THR A 78 3.07 -21.59 15.49
N LEU A 79 2.39 -22.73 15.32
CA LEU A 79 2.82 -23.78 14.39
C LEU A 79 2.94 -23.25 12.96
N PHE A 80 1.97 -22.48 12.47
CA PHE A 80 1.99 -21.96 11.11
C PHE A 80 3.13 -20.95 10.89
N VAL A 81 3.39 -20.07 11.87
CA VAL A 81 4.55 -19.17 11.84
C VAL A 81 5.86 -19.95 11.80
N ILE A 82 5.99 -21.00 12.63
CA ILE A 82 7.18 -21.86 12.64
C ILE A 82 7.35 -22.53 11.28
N LEU A 83 6.29 -23.09 10.70
CA LEU A 83 6.34 -23.76 9.40
C LEU A 83 6.66 -22.79 8.26
N LEU A 84 6.14 -21.56 8.30
CA LEU A 84 6.46 -20.50 7.35
C LEU A 84 7.95 -20.15 7.38
N ILE A 85 8.46 -19.79 8.57
CA ILE A 85 9.84 -19.37 8.73
C ILE A 85 10.80 -20.54 8.46
N SER A 86 10.57 -21.69 9.10
CA SER A 86 11.46 -22.85 8.94
C SER A 86 11.44 -23.38 7.52
N GLY A 87 10.27 -23.45 6.87
CA GLY A 87 10.15 -23.88 5.48
C GLY A 87 10.94 -22.96 4.54
N PHE A 88 10.82 -21.65 4.69
CA PHE A 88 11.57 -20.67 3.89
C PHE A 88 13.08 -20.84 4.04
N PHE A 89 13.57 -20.95 5.29
CA PHE A 89 15.00 -21.17 5.53
C PHE A 89 15.48 -22.55 5.07
N ILE A 90 14.68 -23.60 5.21
CA ILE A 90 15.00 -24.94 4.69
C ILE A 90 15.14 -24.89 3.16
N GLY A 91 14.27 -24.15 2.46
CA GLY A 91 14.35 -23.97 1.01
C GLY A 91 15.66 -23.33 0.57
N ILE A 92 16.05 -22.21 1.21
CA ILE A 92 17.29 -21.49 0.87
C ILE A 92 18.53 -22.30 1.29
N ILE A 93 18.62 -22.66 2.58
CA ILE A 93 19.80 -23.30 3.15
C ILE A 93 19.97 -24.70 2.57
N GLY A 94 18.88 -25.43 2.30
CA GLY A 94 18.92 -26.75 1.70
C GLY A 94 19.63 -26.75 0.34
N LEU A 95 19.26 -25.83 -0.56
CA LEU A 95 19.95 -25.71 -1.86
C LEU A 95 21.39 -25.24 -1.71
N VAL A 96 21.68 -24.31 -0.78
CA VAL A 96 23.07 -23.89 -0.49
C VAL A 96 23.91 -25.07 0.02
N MET A 97 23.37 -25.93 0.88
CA MET A 97 24.07 -27.12 1.39
C MET A 97 24.32 -28.15 0.29
N ILE A 98 23.34 -28.36 -0.61
CA ILE A 98 23.49 -29.23 -1.78
C ILE A 98 24.59 -28.68 -2.69
N GLU A 99 24.57 -27.37 -2.97
CA GLU A 99 25.60 -26.67 -3.74
C GLU A 99 26.97 -26.88 -3.12
N GLN A 100 27.15 -26.54 -1.84
CA GLN A 100 28.45 -26.66 -1.15
C GLN A 100 28.99 -28.10 -1.16
N LYS A 101 28.11 -29.10 -1.00
CA LYS A 101 28.50 -30.52 -1.02
C LYS A 101 28.91 -30.98 -2.42
N TRP A 102 28.22 -30.53 -3.46
CA TRP A 102 28.51 -30.89 -4.85
C TRP A 102 29.71 -30.12 -5.41
N MET A 103 29.92 -28.88 -4.95
CA MET A 103 31.00 -28.00 -5.39
C MET A 103 32.34 -28.28 -4.69
N LYS A 104 32.35 -28.98 -3.55
CA LYS A 104 33.58 -29.32 -2.81
C LYS A 104 34.60 -30.17 -3.58
N ASN A 105 34.19 -30.81 -4.68
CA ASN A 105 35.03 -31.71 -5.48
C ASN A 105 35.29 -31.23 -6.93
N SER A 106 34.88 -30.02 -7.32
CA SER A 106 35.09 -29.50 -8.69
C SER A 106 35.83 -28.16 -8.66
N GLN A 107 37.01 -28.09 -9.29
CA GLN A 107 37.68 -26.81 -9.55
C GLN A 107 36.90 -26.07 -10.65
N GLY A 108 36.00 -25.18 -10.23
CA GLY A 108 35.19 -24.32 -11.11
C GLY A 108 33.71 -24.73 -11.17
N THR A 109 32.82 -23.75 -11.38
CA THR A 109 31.38 -23.97 -11.60
C THR A 109 31.16 -24.70 -12.91
N ASN A 110 30.83 -26.00 -12.83
CA ASN A 110 30.43 -26.75 -14.01
C ASN A 110 29.01 -26.29 -14.38
N GLU A 111 28.85 -25.55 -15.48
CA GLU A 111 27.56 -25.00 -15.93
C GLU A 111 26.44 -26.07 -15.99
N LYS A 112 26.80 -27.34 -16.22
CA LYS A 112 25.86 -28.47 -16.14
C LYS A 112 25.32 -28.67 -14.72
N GLN A 113 26.17 -28.61 -13.70
CA GLN A 113 25.77 -28.72 -12.30
C GLN A 113 24.81 -27.57 -11.92
N LEU A 114 25.07 -26.37 -12.43
CA LEU A 114 24.18 -25.22 -12.22
C LEU A 114 22.79 -25.45 -12.82
N SER A 115 22.69 -26.00 -14.03
CA SER A 115 21.39 -26.39 -14.61
C SER A 115 20.66 -27.45 -13.79
N TYR A 116 21.36 -28.43 -13.21
CA TYR A 116 20.74 -29.42 -12.30
C TYR A 116 20.30 -28.80 -10.97
N MET A 117 21.06 -27.84 -10.43
CA MET A 117 20.67 -27.08 -9.24
C MET A 117 19.42 -26.24 -9.47
N ILE A 118 19.38 -25.51 -10.58
CA ILE A 118 18.21 -24.70 -10.98
C ILE A 118 16.99 -25.60 -11.21
N ALA A 119 17.15 -26.72 -11.93
CA ALA A 119 16.06 -27.69 -12.12
C ALA A 119 15.57 -28.27 -10.79
N THR A 120 16.47 -28.49 -9.81
CA THR A 120 16.10 -28.99 -8.48
C THR A 120 15.31 -27.95 -7.69
N GLY A 121 15.73 -26.68 -7.71
CA GLY A 121 14.99 -25.59 -7.06
C GLY A 121 13.62 -25.35 -7.69
N ILE A 122 13.54 -25.32 -9.02
CA ILE A 122 12.29 -25.27 -9.76
C ILE A 122 11.40 -26.49 -9.45
N GLY A 123 11.99 -27.69 -9.33
CA GLY A 123 11.26 -28.90 -8.93
C GLY A 123 10.58 -28.78 -7.56
N PHE A 124 11.23 -28.14 -6.57
CA PHE A 124 10.60 -27.90 -5.27
C PHE A 124 9.45 -26.90 -5.34
N HIS A 125 9.55 -25.89 -6.21
CA HIS A 125 8.45 -24.99 -6.51
C HIS A 125 7.30 -25.74 -7.19
N ASN A 126 7.57 -26.52 -8.24
CA ASN A 126 6.59 -27.28 -9.00
C ASN A 126 5.89 -28.37 -8.16
N LEU A 127 6.52 -28.84 -7.08
CA LEU A 127 5.85 -29.66 -6.07
C LEU A 127 4.69 -28.94 -5.37
N SER A 128 4.87 -27.64 -5.05
CA SER A 128 3.84 -26.83 -4.39
C SER A 128 2.64 -26.55 -5.30
N GLU A 129 2.89 -26.43 -6.59
CA GLU A 129 1.87 -26.29 -7.63
C GLU A 129 1.01 -27.53 -7.76
N GLY A 130 1.67 -28.69 -7.84
CA GLY A 130 0.99 -29.96 -7.83
C GLY A 130 0.09 -30.08 -6.61
N LEU A 131 0.64 -29.75 -5.43
CA LEU A 131 -0.12 -29.81 -4.18
C LEU A 131 -1.39 -28.93 -4.25
N ALA A 132 -1.28 -27.71 -4.79
CA ALA A 132 -2.41 -26.80 -4.96
C ALA A 132 -3.48 -27.34 -5.94
N ILE A 133 -3.08 -27.93 -7.07
CA ILE A 133 -3.99 -28.59 -8.03
C ILE A 133 -4.74 -29.73 -7.33
N GLY A 134 -3.99 -30.60 -6.64
CA GLY A 134 -4.52 -31.77 -5.95
C GLY A 134 -5.52 -31.39 -4.85
N GLN A 135 -5.17 -30.41 -4.01
CA GLN A 135 -6.02 -29.97 -2.90
C GLN A 135 -7.29 -29.25 -3.42
N SER A 136 -7.18 -28.44 -4.46
CA SER A 136 -8.34 -27.78 -5.09
C SER A 136 -9.34 -28.81 -5.60
N ALA A 137 -8.85 -29.86 -6.27
CA ALA A 137 -9.69 -30.94 -6.75
C ALA A 137 -10.29 -31.79 -5.61
N ALA A 138 -9.52 -32.10 -4.57
CA ALA A 138 -10.00 -32.83 -3.39
C ALA A 138 -11.12 -32.07 -2.64
N GLN A 139 -11.10 -30.74 -2.69
CA GLN A 139 -12.14 -29.87 -2.12
C GLN A 139 -13.34 -29.66 -3.05
N GLY A 140 -13.40 -30.35 -4.20
CA GLY A 140 -14.49 -30.21 -5.17
C GLY A 140 -14.41 -28.94 -6.04
N LYS A 141 -13.36 -28.13 -5.93
CA LYS A 141 -13.14 -26.90 -6.70
C LYS A 141 -12.52 -27.20 -8.06
N ILE A 142 -13.27 -27.90 -8.92
CA ILE A 142 -12.75 -28.39 -10.21
C ILE A 142 -12.38 -27.26 -11.16
N GLY A 143 -13.16 -26.17 -11.21
CA GLY A 143 -12.86 -25.00 -12.04
C GLY A 143 -11.52 -24.35 -11.65
N LEU A 144 -11.28 -24.20 -10.34
CA LEU A 144 -10.01 -23.69 -9.80
C LEU A 144 -8.85 -24.63 -10.16
N ALA A 145 -9.01 -25.94 -9.97
CA ALA A 145 -7.97 -26.92 -10.32
C ALA A 145 -7.59 -26.87 -11.82
N ILE A 146 -8.58 -26.70 -12.72
CA ILE A 146 -8.33 -26.56 -14.16
C ILE A 146 -7.64 -25.22 -14.47
N GLY A 147 -8.07 -24.13 -13.83
CA GLY A 147 -7.43 -22.81 -13.96
C GLY A 147 -5.96 -22.86 -13.55
N LEU A 148 -5.65 -23.45 -12.39
CA LEU A 148 -4.29 -23.66 -11.90
C LEU A 148 -3.44 -24.48 -12.89
N VAL A 149 -4.00 -25.55 -13.47
CA VAL A 149 -3.29 -26.35 -14.48
C VAL A 149 -2.92 -25.53 -15.70
N VAL A 150 -3.80 -24.65 -16.18
CA VAL A 150 -3.53 -23.79 -17.33
C VAL A 150 -2.47 -22.74 -16.99
N GLY A 151 -2.60 -22.07 -15.84
CA GLY A 151 -1.62 -21.08 -15.37
C GLY A 151 -0.23 -21.68 -15.21
N PHE A 152 -0.14 -22.79 -14.47
CA PHE A 152 1.13 -23.48 -14.21
C PHE A 152 1.73 -24.07 -15.50
N ALA A 153 0.91 -24.59 -16.41
CA ALA A 153 1.38 -25.05 -17.71
C ALA A 153 2.07 -23.93 -18.51
N LEU A 154 1.53 -22.71 -18.48
CA LEU A 154 2.07 -21.57 -19.23
C LEU A 154 3.42 -21.11 -18.69
N HIS A 155 3.58 -20.99 -17.38
CA HIS A 155 4.86 -20.54 -16.83
C HIS A 155 5.91 -21.66 -16.78
N ASN A 156 5.54 -22.93 -16.57
CA ASN A 156 6.48 -24.07 -16.58
C ASN A 156 7.19 -24.17 -17.93
N ALA A 157 6.51 -23.81 -19.02
CA ALA A 157 7.14 -23.70 -20.33
C ALA A 157 8.33 -22.71 -20.35
N THR A 158 8.23 -21.60 -19.60
CA THR A 158 9.28 -20.58 -19.50
C THR A 158 10.41 -20.95 -18.54
N GLU A 159 10.13 -21.77 -17.52
CA GLU A 159 11.14 -22.29 -16.58
C GLU A 159 12.18 -23.18 -17.27
N GLY A 160 11.76 -23.91 -18.30
CA GLY A 160 12.66 -24.68 -19.16
C GLY A 160 13.79 -23.82 -19.75
N PHE A 161 13.54 -22.52 -20.00
CA PHE A 161 14.58 -21.57 -20.43
C PHE A 161 15.57 -21.28 -19.32
N GLY A 162 15.09 -21.02 -18.10
CA GLY A 162 15.92 -20.77 -16.92
C GLY A 162 16.84 -21.94 -16.57
N ILE A 163 16.35 -23.18 -16.76
CA ILE A 163 17.12 -24.41 -16.49
C ILE A 163 18.31 -24.54 -17.45
N VAL A 164 18.10 -24.40 -18.76
CA VAL A 164 19.17 -24.63 -19.75
C VAL A 164 20.03 -23.41 -20.04
N GLY A 165 19.53 -22.20 -19.74
CA GLY A 165 20.19 -20.92 -20.01
C GLY A 165 21.66 -20.90 -19.58
N PRO A 166 22.02 -21.26 -18.32
CA PRO A 166 23.41 -21.27 -17.87
C PRO A 166 24.30 -22.27 -18.62
N SER A 167 23.80 -23.46 -18.95
CA SER A 167 24.55 -24.49 -19.71
C SER A 167 24.81 -24.12 -21.16
N MET A 168 24.11 -23.13 -21.70
CA MET A 168 24.32 -22.69 -23.08
C MET A 168 25.55 -21.79 -23.23
N ASN A 169 26.06 -21.19 -22.15
CA ASN A 169 27.17 -20.23 -22.19
C ASN A 169 28.50 -20.83 -22.65
N SER A 170 28.77 -22.12 -22.37
CA SER A 170 29.96 -22.84 -22.86
C SER A 170 29.95 -23.22 -24.35
N GLY A 171 28.89 -22.90 -25.11
CA GLY A 171 28.79 -23.23 -26.55
C GLY A 171 28.62 -24.72 -26.85
N LYS A 172 28.50 -25.58 -25.83
CA LYS A 172 28.23 -27.02 -25.97
C LYS A 172 26.73 -27.27 -25.84
N GLN A 173 26.17 -28.03 -26.76
CA GLN A 173 24.76 -28.40 -26.70
C GLN A 173 24.48 -29.32 -25.51
N VAL A 174 23.36 -29.12 -24.83
CA VAL A 174 22.87 -30.06 -23.82
C VAL A 174 22.44 -31.36 -24.52
N PRO A 175 22.88 -32.56 -24.09
CA PRO A 175 22.46 -33.81 -24.70
C PRO A 175 21.00 -34.14 -24.36
N TRP A 176 20.29 -34.84 -25.25
CA TRP A 176 18.87 -35.20 -25.06
C TRP A 176 18.60 -35.96 -23.77
N LYS A 177 19.53 -36.84 -23.36
CA LYS A 177 19.44 -37.54 -22.07
C LYS A 177 19.41 -36.57 -20.88
N SER A 178 20.20 -35.49 -20.93
CA SER A 178 20.20 -34.46 -19.90
C SER A 178 18.94 -33.60 -19.96
N ILE A 179 18.44 -33.25 -21.15
CA ILE A 179 17.16 -32.54 -21.31
C ILE A 179 16.01 -33.34 -20.70
N LEU A 180 15.93 -34.65 -21.00
CA LEU A 180 14.93 -35.55 -20.42
C LEU A 180 15.01 -35.59 -18.90
N LEU A 181 16.22 -35.72 -18.35
CA LEU A 181 16.43 -35.76 -16.91
C LEU A 181 16.14 -34.41 -16.23
N LEU A 182 16.54 -33.29 -16.82
CA LEU A 182 16.28 -31.95 -16.29
C LEU A 182 14.77 -31.66 -16.23
N GLY A 183 14.02 -32.04 -17.27
CA GLY A 183 12.56 -31.90 -17.24
C GLY A 183 11.89 -32.85 -16.25
N LEU A 184 12.45 -34.04 -16.01
CA LEU A 184 11.92 -34.94 -14.98
C LEU A 184 12.15 -34.37 -13.58
N ILE A 185 13.31 -33.76 -13.34
CA ILE A 185 13.64 -33.13 -12.06
C ILE A 185 12.81 -31.86 -11.85
N GLY A 186 12.67 -31.02 -12.87
CA GLY A 186 11.94 -29.75 -12.77
C GLY A 186 10.41 -29.91 -12.80
N GLY A 187 9.86 -30.72 -13.70
CA GLY A 187 8.40 -30.85 -13.90
C GLY A 187 7.77 -32.10 -13.27
N GLY A 188 8.54 -33.16 -13.02
CA GLY A 188 8.04 -34.38 -12.38
C GLY A 188 7.41 -34.16 -10.99
N PRO A 189 7.93 -33.26 -10.14
CA PRO A 189 7.33 -32.97 -8.84
C PRO A 189 5.89 -32.43 -8.91
N THR A 190 5.46 -31.78 -9.99
CA THR A 190 4.06 -31.33 -10.16
C THR A 190 3.09 -32.52 -10.12
N PHE A 191 3.44 -33.63 -10.76
CA PHE A 191 2.63 -34.86 -10.69
C PHE A 191 2.58 -35.41 -9.26
N VAL A 192 3.72 -35.48 -8.58
CA VAL A 192 3.82 -35.98 -7.21
C VAL A 192 3.00 -35.10 -6.26
N GLY A 193 3.10 -33.77 -6.39
CA GLY A 193 2.30 -32.83 -5.62
C GLY A 193 0.81 -33.00 -5.89
N THR A 194 0.41 -33.17 -7.15
CA THR A 194 -0.99 -33.38 -7.54
C THR A 194 -1.56 -34.63 -6.90
N LEU A 195 -0.79 -35.73 -6.91
CA LEU A 195 -1.15 -36.96 -6.23
C LEU A 195 -1.29 -36.73 -4.72
N LEU A 196 -0.28 -36.16 -4.06
CA LEU A 196 -0.31 -35.93 -2.61
C LEU A 196 -1.46 -35.02 -2.18
N GLY A 197 -1.69 -33.92 -2.90
CA GLY A 197 -2.76 -32.97 -2.61
C GLY A 197 -4.15 -33.55 -2.84
N SER A 198 -4.28 -34.50 -3.78
CA SER A 198 -5.55 -35.21 -4.02
C SER A 198 -5.88 -36.24 -2.95
N LEU A 199 -4.86 -36.75 -2.24
CA LEU A 199 -5.01 -37.75 -1.18
C LEU A 199 -5.13 -37.12 0.21
N TRP A 200 -4.50 -35.95 0.42
CA TRP A 200 -4.42 -35.31 1.73
C TRP A 200 -4.43 -33.77 1.64
N THR A 201 -5.41 -33.16 2.30
CA THR A 201 -5.54 -31.70 2.43
C THR A 201 -5.13 -31.27 3.84
N SER A 202 -4.08 -30.45 3.97
CA SER A 202 -3.63 -29.89 5.25
C SER A 202 -3.03 -28.50 5.05
N THR A 203 -3.55 -27.51 5.77
CA THR A 203 -3.07 -26.13 5.75
C THR A 203 -1.63 -26.02 6.24
N ALA A 204 -1.27 -26.77 7.29
CA ALA A 204 0.10 -26.82 7.81
C ALA A 204 1.09 -27.32 6.74
N VAL A 205 0.71 -28.38 6.01
CA VAL A 205 1.54 -28.95 4.94
C VAL A 205 1.64 -27.99 3.76
N SER A 206 0.53 -27.33 3.40
CA SER A 206 0.50 -26.31 2.36
C SER A 206 1.46 -25.16 2.69
N ILE A 207 1.34 -24.56 3.89
CA ILE A 207 2.23 -23.48 4.34
C ILE A 207 3.69 -23.93 4.28
N PHE A 208 4.00 -25.12 4.81
CA PHE A 208 5.38 -25.62 4.83
C PHE A 208 5.96 -25.82 3.43
N VAL A 209 5.19 -26.44 2.52
CA VAL A 209 5.62 -26.72 1.13
C VAL A 209 5.74 -25.42 0.31
N LEU A 210 4.77 -24.50 0.42
CA LEU A 210 4.83 -23.19 -0.23
C LEU A 210 6.04 -22.37 0.28
N SER A 211 6.33 -22.46 1.58
CA SER A 211 7.47 -21.75 2.19
C SER A 211 8.81 -22.29 1.69
N ILE A 212 8.96 -23.62 1.60
CA ILE A 212 10.12 -24.24 0.96
C ILE A 212 10.24 -23.77 -0.49
N ALA A 213 9.14 -23.78 -1.25
CA ALA A 213 9.12 -23.32 -2.64
C ALA A 213 9.64 -21.88 -2.76
N GLY A 214 9.11 -20.93 -1.97
CA GLY A 214 9.58 -19.54 -1.99
C GLY A 214 11.07 -19.41 -1.63
N GLY A 215 11.54 -20.14 -0.62
CA GLY A 215 12.97 -20.18 -0.28
C GLY A 215 13.84 -20.71 -1.43
N THR A 216 13.40 -21.78 -2.11
CA THR A 216 14.12 -22.33 -3.27
C THR A 216 14.12 -21.38 -4.47
N LEU A 217 13.05 -20.62 -4.68
CA LEU A 217 12.95 -19.62 -5.75
C LEU A 217 13.91 -18.45 -5.54
N VAL A 218 14.09 -17.98 -4.30
CA VAL A 218 15.11 -16.95 -3.98
C VAL A 218 16.51 -17.41 -4.40
N TYR A 219 16.85 -18.67 -4.13
CA TYR A 219 18.13 -19.24 -4.55
C TYR A 219 18.25 -19.31 -6.08
N VAL A 220 17.22 -19.83 -6.76
CA VAL A 220 17.22 -19.93 -8.24
C VAL A 220 17.33 -18.55 -8.90
N LEU A 221 16.59 -17.55 -8.41
CA LEU A 221 16.68 -16.18 -8.89
C LEU A 221 18.10 -15.64 -8.76
N LYS A 222 18.73 -15.81 -7.59
CA LYS A 222 20.14 -15.42 -7.37
C LYS A 222 21.07 -16.05 -8.40
N GLU A 223 20.90 -17.33 -8.74
CA GLU A 223 21.69 -18.01 -9.78
C GLU A 223 21.41 -17.48 -11.20
N LEU A 224 20.15 -17.23 -11.55
CA LEU A 224 19.78 -16.68 -12.86
C LEU A 224 20.36 -15.28 -13.05
N PHE A 225 20.23 -14.39 -12.06
CA PHE A 225 20.82 -13.05 -12.11
C PHE A 225 22.36 -13.10 -12.16
N ALA A 226 22.99 -14.00 -11.39
CA ALA A 226 24.44 -14.19 -11.45
C ALA A 226 24.91 -14.64 -12.84
N SER A 227 24.12 -15.48 -13.53
CA SER A 227 24.46 -16.02 -14.85
C SER A 227 24.53 -14.97 -15.97
N VAL A 228 23.85 -13.83 -15.81
CA VAL A 228 23.80 -12.74 -16.82
C VAL A 228 24.58 -11.48 -16.43
N ARG A 229 25.21 -11.47 -15.24
CA ARG A 229 25.87 -10.27 -14.68
C ARG A 229 26.96 -9.65 -15.57
N ARG A 230 27.54 -10.43 -16.48
CA ARG A 230 28.60 -9.99 -17.41
C ARG A 230 28.08 -9.58 -18.80
N GLU A 231 26.77 -9.61 -19.03
CA GLU A 231 26.18 -9.25 -20.31
C GLU A 231 26.13 -7.73 -20.52
N THR A 232 26.42 -7.26 -21.73
CA THR A 232 26.46 -5.83 -22.06
C THR A 232 25.12 -5.31 -22.60
N ALA A 233 24.22 -6.19 -23.06
CA ALA A 233 22.90 -5.85 -23.57
C ALA A 233 21.85 -5.65 -22.44
N GLN A 234 22.15 -4.76 -21.49
CA GLN A 234 21.34 -4.54 -20.27
C GLN A 234 19.89 -4.15 -20.58
N ASN A 235 19.65 -3.28 -21.57
CA ASN A 235 18.29 -2.89 -21.96
C ASN A 235 17.44 -4.09 -22.41
N LEU A 236 18.03 -5.02 -23.16
CA LEU A 236 17.34 -6.19 -23.67
C LEU A 236 17.02 -7.18 -22.54
N ILE A 237 17.99 -7.43 -21.65
CA ILE A 237 17.80 -8.26 -20.45
C ILE A 237 16.72 -7.70 -19.54
N MET A 238 16.74 -6.40 -19.25
CA MET A 238 15.74 -5.77 -18.39
C MET A 238 14.35 -5.78 -19.04
N THR A 239 14.28 -5.59 -20.36
CA THR A 239 13.02 -5.75 -21.10
C THR A 239 12.51 -7.18 -20.99
N ALA A 240 13.38 -8.19 -21.15
CA ALA A 240 13.00 -9.58 -21.01
C ALA A 240 12.53 -9.92 -19.59
N LEU A 241 13.19 -9.37 -18.55
CA LEU A 241 12.76 -9.49 -17.16
C LEU A 241 11.35 -8.94 -16.94
N VAL A 242 11.08 -7.73 -17.43
CA VAL A 242 9.75 -7.09 -17.31
C VAL A 242 8.69 -7.87 -18.09
N LEU A 243 9.01 -8.33 -19.31
CA LEU A 243 8.10 -9.18 -20.08
C LEU A 243 7.83 -10.51 -19.38
N GLY A 244 8.85 -11.12 -18.77
CA GLY A 244 8.69 -12.31 -17.95
C GLY A 244 7.76 -12.09 -16.77
N PHE A 245 7.97 -11.00 -16.03
CA PHE A 245 7.09 -10.63 -14.92
C PHE A 245 5.64 -10.40 -15.39
N GLY A 246 5.47 -9.70 -16.51
CA GLY A 246 4.16 -9.49 -17.14
C GLY A 246 3.49 -10.77 -17.64
N ILE A 247 4.27 -11.77 -18.10
CA ILE A 247 3.75 -13.11 -18.42
C ILE A 247 3.25 -13.80 -17.15
N GLY A 248 4.04 -13.77 -16.06
CA GLY A 248 3.63 -14.30 -14.75
C GLY A 248 2.30 -13.70 -14.30
N TRP A 249 2.21 -12.37 -14.26
CA TRP A 249 0.97 -11.66 -13.94
C TRP A 249 -0.18 -11.99 -14.91
N GLY A 250 0.10 -12.07 -16.20
CA GLY A 250 -0.89 -12.44 -17.21
C GLY A 250 -1.50 -13.83 -16.99
N THR A 251 -0.73 -14.79 -16.45
CA THR A 251 -1.28 -16.11 -16.10
C THR A 251 -2.36 -16.01 -15.01
N GLU A 252 -2.17 -15.18 -13.98
CA GLU A 252 -3.19 -14.91 -12.95
C GLU A 252 -4.45 -14.26 -13.53
N VAL A 253 -4.30 -13.31 -14.44
CA VAL A 253 -5.44 -12.68 -15.12
C VAL A 253 -6.25 -13.72 -15.89
N THR A 254 -5.58 -14.64 -16.59
CA THR A 254 -6.28 -15.70 -17.33
C THR A 254 -6.96 -16.72 -16.42
N THR A 255 -6.38 -17.08 -15.28
CA THR A 255 -7.03 -17.97 -14.31
C THR A 255 -8.23 -17.29 -13.67
N THR A 256 -8.17 -15.97 -13.43
CA THR A 256 -9.28 -15.16 -12.90
C THR A 256 -10.41 -15.01 -13.92
N LEU A 257 -10.10 -14.76 -15.18
CA LEU A 257 -11.10 -14.67 -16.26
C LEU A 257 -11.76 -16.02 -16.56
N ALA A 258 -11.01 -17.13 -16.50
CA ALA A 258 -11.53 -18.48 -16.66
C ALA A 258 -12.47 -18.91 -15.52
N GLN A 259 -12.42 -18.23 -14.38
CA GLN A 259 -13.35 -18.42 -13.25
C GLN A 259 -14.72 -17.73 -13.49
N GLY A 260 -14.92 -17.06 -14.64
CA GLY A 260 -16.21 -16.50 -15.04
C GLY A 260 -16.62 -15.31 -14.19
N GLY A 261 -15.80 -14.25 -14.15
CA GLY A 261 -16.17 -12.90 -13.68
C GLY A 261 -16.82 -12.79 -12.29
N GLY A 262 -16.74 -13.84 -11.47
CA GLY A 262 -17.52 -13.98 -10.26
C GLY A 262 -16.78 -14.84 -9.24
N GLN A 263 -15.54 -14.46 -8.98
CA GLN A 263 -14.72 -14.77 -7.81
C GLN A 263 -13.30 -14.39 -8.23
N SER A 264 -12.96 -13.12 -8.08
CA SER A 264 -11.56 -12.78 -7.81
C SER A 264 -11.13 -13.65 -6.64
N SER A 265 -9.97 -14.27 -6.77
CA SER A 265 -9.25 -14.89 -5.66
C SER A 265 -9.45 -14.07 -4.40
N ASP A 266 -10.07 -14.68 -3.38
CA ASP A 266 -9.92 -14.30 -1.99
C ASP A 266 -8.41 -14.37 -1.65
N SER A 267 -7.60 -13.42 -2.13
CA SER A 267 -6.76 -12.70 -1.18
C SER A 267 -7.77 -12.24 -0.15
N GLN A 268 -7.74 -12.83 1.05
CA GLN A 268 -8.57 -12.35 2.12
C GLN A 268 -8.32 -10.86 2.23
N ALA A 269 -9.24 -10.08 1.66
CA ALA A 269 -9.58 -8.76 2.07
C ALA A 269 -9.62 -8.89 3.58
N GLY A 270 -8.65 -8.27 4.25
CA GLY A 270 -8.69 -8.15 5.68
C GLY A 270 -10.02 -7.48 5.96
N SER A 271 -11.00 -8.24 6.45
CA SER A 271 -12.23 -7.66 6.91
C SER A 271 -11.82 -6.65 7.97
N VAL A 272 -11.95 -5.36 7.67
CA VAL A 272 -11.84 -4.31 8.66
C VAL A 272 -12.87 -4.65 9.73
N ARG A 273 -12.37 -5.09 10.89
CA ARG A 273 -13.17 -5.32 12.08
C ARG A 273 -12.88 -4.18 13.03
N GLU A 274 -13.94 -3.53 13.53
CA GLU A 274 -13.83 -2.75 14.76
C GLU A 274 -13.56 -3.67 15.96
N ALA A 275 -13.09 -3.09 17.07
CA ALA A 275 -12.58 -3.76 18.26
C ALA A 275 -13.60 -4.63 19.04
N ASP A 276 -14.85 -4.79 18.57
CA ASP A 276 -15.93 -5.54 19.20
C ASP A 276 -16.49 -6.73 18.38
N GLY A 277 -16.01 -6.95 17.15
CA GLY A 277 -16.18 -8.23 16.46
C GLY A 277 -17.42 -8.42 15.55
N ASP A 278 -18.15 -7.36 15.22
CA ASP A 278 -19.22 -7.45 14.20
C ASP A 278 -18.68 -7.47 12.75
N ILE A 279 -19.37 -8.21 11.89
CA ILE A 279 -19.04 -8.38 10.46
C ILE A 279 -19.65 -7.20 9.68
N ILE A 280 -18.83 -6.38 9.01
CA ILE A 280 -19.32 -5.53 7.94
C ILE A 280 -19.67 -6.45 6.78
N SER A 281 -20.98 -6.72 6.64
CA SER A 281 -21.54 -7.31 5.44
C SER A 281 -21.11 -6.47 4.23
N SER A 282 -20.63 -7.11 3.17
CA SER A 282 -20.44 -6.50 1.83
C SER A 282 -21.77 -6.09 1.16
N ALA A 283 -22.84 -5.96 1.93
CA ALA A 283 -24.01 -5.22 1.51
C ALA A 283 -23.58 -3.79 1.20
N ALA A 284 -23.88 -3.32 -0.01
CA ALA A 284 -23.74 -1.93 -0.41
C ALA A 284 -24.11 -1.02 0.77
N ALA A 285 -23.14 -0.24 1.25
CA ALA A 285 -23.35 0.64 2.39
C ALA A 285 -24.64 1.44 2.15
N PRO A 286 -25.55 1.52 3.14
CA PRO A 286 -26.79 2.27 2.95
C PRO A 286 -26.43 3.66 2.45
N THR A 287 -27.02 4.07 1.33
CA THR A 287 -26.73 5.38 0.72
C THR A 287 -27.11 6.47 1.72
N ILE A 288 -26.12 7.00 2.41
CA ILE A 288 -26.29 8.07 3.39
C ILE A 288 -26.71 9.29 2.59
N LYS A 289 -27.93 9.80 2.81
CA LYS A 289 -28.44 10.98 2.12
C LYS A 289 -28.39 12.17 3.07
N ILE A 290 -27.74 13.24 2.64
CA ILE A 290 -27.83 14.53 3.31
C ILE A 290 -28.77 15.48 2.56
N SER A 291 -29.28 16.47 3.27
CA SER A 291 -30.11 17.51 2.63
C SER A 291 -29.25 18.46 1.79
N LYS A 292 -29.84 19.12 0.78
CA LYS A 292 -29.14 20.16 0.01
C LYS A 292 -28.64 21.31 0.90
N GLN A 293 -29.38 21.64 1.96
CA GLN A 293 -28.99 22.68 2.91
C GLN A 293 -27.76 22.26 3.72
N GLU A 294 -27.69 20.99 4.11
CA GLU A 294 -26.55 20.41 4.82
C GLU A 294 -25.30 20.35 3.93
N SER A 295 -25.44 19.86 2.69
CA SER A 295 -24.39 19.89 1.67
C SER A 295 -23.79 21.30 1.49
N GLN A 296 -24.65 22.31 1.32
CA GLN A 296 -24.23 23.71 1.22
C GLN A 296 -23.52 24.21 2.48
N SER A 297 -23.98 23.79 3.66
CA SER A 297 -23.32 24.11 4.94
C SER A 297 -21.91 23.50 5.00
N GLN A 298 -21.73 22.27 4.54
CA GLN A 298 -20.42 21.59 4.49
C GLN A 298 -19.46 22.30 3.53
N VAL A 299 -19.93 22.69 2.34
CA VAL A 299 -19.14 23.51 1.40
C VAL A 299 -18.76 24.85 2.03
N GLN A 300 -19.67 25.49 2.78
CA GLN A 300 -19.35 26.73 3.49
C GLN A 300 -18.31 26.53 4.60
N MET A 301 -18.32 25.38 5.29
CA MET A 301 -17.30 25.02 6.28
C MET A 301 -15.92 24.85 5.62
N ALA A 302 -15.83 24.15 4.50
CA ALA A 302 -14.59 24.02 3.72
C ALA A 302 -14.04 25.40 3.28
N ASN A 303 -14.91 26.28 2.77
CA ASN A 303 -14.53 27.65 2.41
C ASN A 303 -14.09 28.49 3.63
N ASN A 304 -14.72 28.29 4.79
CA ASN A 304 -14.34 28.97 6.02
C ASN A 304 -12.93 28.55 6.46
N THR A 305 -12.57 27.28 6.31
CA THR A 305 -11.21 26.78 6.54
C THR A 305 -10.20 27.43 5.59
N THR A 306 -10.49 27.47 4.29
CA THR A 306 -9.61 28.15 3.30
C THR A 306 -9.39 29.62 3.64
N LEU A 307 -10.40 30.29 4.18
CA LEU A 307 -10.36 31.70 4.57
C LEU A 307 -10.01 31.91 6.05
N GLU A 308 -9.34 30.93 6.67
CA GLU A 308 -8.75 31.02 8.00
C GLU A 308 -9.74 31.35 9.14
N LYS A 309 -11.01 30.99 9.00
CA LYS A 309 -12.01 31.21 10.05
C LYS A 309 -11.88 30.14 11.12
N GLY A 310 -11.00 30.40 12.08
CA GLY A 310 -10.72 29.51 13.20
C GLY A 310 -11.78 29.48 14.30
N LEU A 311 -11.69 28.43 15.12
CA LEU A 311 -12.44 28.26 16.35
C LEU A 311 -12.12 29.39 17.33
N LYS A 312 -13.15 30.01 17.92
CA LYS A 312 -12.96 31.05 18.95
C LYS A 312 -12.76 30.39 20.31
N PRO A 313 -11.66 30.68 21.03
CA PRO A 313 -11.44 30.11 22.35
C PRO A 313 -12.35 30.78 23.40
N LYS A 314 -12.68 30.00 24.44
CA LYS A 314 -13.13 30.54 25.72
C LYS A 314 -11.91 31.02 26.49
N ILE A 315 -11.89 32.27 26.93
CA ILE A 315 -10.82 32.80 27.77
C ILE A 315 -11.13 32.47 29.23
N LEU A 316 -10.22 31.75 29.89
CA LEU A 316 -10.32 31.42 31.32
C LEU A 316 -9.84 32.58 32.20
N SER A 317 -10.10 32.51 33.50
CA SER A 317 -9.79 33.57 34.47
C SER A 317 -8.29 33.91 34.57
N ASP A 318 -7.42 32.96 34.24
CA ASP A 318 -5.96 33.11 34.23
C ASP A 318 -5.40 33.56 32.87
N GLY A 319 -6.28 33.87 31.91
CA GLY A 319 -5.93 34.25 30.54
C GLY A 319 -5.72 33.08 29.57
N THR A 320 -5.87 31.83 30.02
CA THR A 320 -5.72 30.65 29.16
C THR A 320 -6.80 30.61 28.08
N LYS A 321 -6.39 30.36 26.83
CA LYS A 321 -7.26 30.15 25.67
C LYS A 321 -7.70 28.69 25.63
N GLN A 322 -8.95 28.44 26.00
CA GLN A 322 -9.53 27.11 25.98
C GLN A 322 -10.32 26.85 24.70
N PHE A 323 -9.97 25.78 24.01
CA PHE A 323 -10.68 25.23 22.86
C PHE A 323 -11.36 23.92 23.26
N THR A 324 -12.47 23.58 22.60
CA THR A 324 -13.13 22.28 22.76
C THR A 324 -13.27 21.64 21.40
N LEU A 325 -12.76 20.42 21.29
CA LEU A 325 -12.87 19.57 20.11
C LEU A 325 -13.70 18.34 20.50
N THR A 326 -14.82 18.14 19.84
CA THR A 326 -15.65 16.94 20.03
C THR A 326 -15.45 16.02 18.83
N ALA A 327 -14.84 14.86 19.05
CA ALA A 327 -14.70 13.85 18.01
C ALA A 327 -16.01 13.06 17.91
N SER A 328 -16.62 13.01 16.73
CA SER A 328 -17.93 12.38 16.49
C SER A 328 -18.03 11.87 15.07
N GLU A 329 -18.90 10.88 14.86
CA GLU A 329 -19.28 10.40 13.53
C GLU A 329 -20.41 11.25 12.93
N PHE A 330 -20.36 11.51 11.63
CA PHE A 330 -21.40 12.24 10.91
C PHE A 330 -21.35 12.05 9.40
N PRO A 331 -22.48 12.22 8.70
CA PRO A 331 -22.50 12.18 7.24
C PRO A 331 -21.75 13.39 6.66
N TRP A 332 -20.82 13.15 5.74
CA TRP A 332 -20.07 14.19 5.03
C TRP A 332 -20.05 13.91 3.53
N GLU A 333 -20.48 14.87 2.72
CA GLU A 333 -20.45 14.76 1.26
C GLU A 333 -19.10 15.24 0.74
N LEU A 334 -18.35 14.37 0.06
CA LEU A 334 -17.04 14.71 -0.51
C LEU A 334 -17.20 15.47 -1.84
N TYR A 335 -18.16 15.03 -2.65
CA TYR A 335 -18.58 15.65 -3.90
C TYR A 335 -20.02 15.20 -4.21
N PRO A 336 -20.74 15.86 -5.14
CA PRO A 336 -22.15 15.61 -5.37
C PRO A 336 -22.50 14.14 -5.54
N GLY A 337 -23.29 13.61 -4.61
CA GLY A 337 -23.78 12.22 -4.64
C GLY A 337 -22.90 11.21 -3.90
N THR A 338 -21.73 11.60 -3.39
CA THR A 338 -20.82 10.73 -2.64
C THR A 338 -20.69 11.20 -1.20
N VAL A 339 -21.41 10.50 -0.31
CA VAL A 339 -21.45 10.78 1.13
C VAL A 339 -20.76 9.65 1.88
N VAL A 340 -19.86 10.01 2.79
CA VAL A 340 -19.18 9.10 3.71
C VAL A 340 -19.67 9.29 5.14
N ASN A 341 -19.55 8.26 5.97
CA ASN A 341 -19.62 8.41 7.42
C ASN A 341 -18.25 8.87 7.92
N ALA A 342 -18.05 10.18 8.01
CA ALA A 342 -16.80 10.80 8.44
C ALA A 342 -16.71 10.84 9.97
N TRP A 343 -15.49 10.78 10.49
CA TRP A 343 -15.15 11.03 11.88
C TRP A 343 -14.37 12.33 11.92
N GLY A 344 -14.89 13.35 12.59
CA GLY A 344 -14.27 14.68 12.57
C GLY A 344 -14.45 15.43 13.87
N TYR A 345 -13.65 16.47 14.05
CA TYR A 345 -13.71 17.33 15.23
C TYR A 345 -14.71 18.46 15.02
N ASN A 346 -15.68 18.57 15.94
CA ASN A 346 -16.76 19.55 15.91
C ASN A 346 -17.67 19.44 14.67
N HIS A 347 -17.95 18.21 14.24
CA HIS A 347 -18.91 17.91 13.17
C HIS A 347 -18.56 18.54 11.81
N GLN A 348 -17.26 18.61 11.51
CA GLN A 348 -16.73 19.11 10.24
C GLN A 348 -15.45 18.39 9.84
N VAL A 349 -15.18 18.37 8.53
CA VAL A 349 -13.89 17.97 7.96
C VAL A 349 -13.37 19.10 7.07
N PRO A 350 -12.13 19.57 7.26
CA PRO A 350 -11.25 19.25 8.37
C PRO A 350 -11.81 19.68 9.72
N GLY A 351 -11.22 19.18 10.81
CA GLY A 351 -11.47 19.69 12.15
C GLY A 351 -11.24 21.20 12.26
N SER A 352 -11.92 21.85 13.23
CA SER A 352 -11.87 23.31 13.37
C SER A 352 -10.45 23.87 13.50
N LEU A 353 -10.11 24.86 12.67
CA LEU A 353 -8.81 25.55 12.73
C LEU A 353 -8.56 26.16 14.13
N ILE A 354 -7.44 25.82 14.74
CA ILE A 354 -6.93 26.47 15.95
C ILE A 354 -5.82 27.44 15.53
N ARG A 355 -5.97 28.73 15.83
CA ARG A 355 -4.94 29.74 15.57
C ARG A 355 -4.54 30.44 16.87
N VAL A 356 -3.27 30.35 17.21
CA VAL A 356 -2.70 30.85 18.48
C VAL A 356 -1.43 31.66 18.20
N LYS A 357 -0.95 32.39 19.21
CA LYS A 357 0.25 33.23 19.15
C LYS A 357 1.28 32.77 20.16
N VAL A 358 2.56 32.98 19.84
CA VAL A 358 3.66 32.81 20.80
C VAL A 358 3.36 33.53 22.11
N GLY A 359 3.46 32.79 23.22
CA GLY A 359 3.16 33.24 24.58
C GLY A 359 1.75 32.92 25.06
N ASP A 360 0.84 32.47 24.19
CA ASP A 360 -0.48 32.01 24.62
C ASP A 360 -0.35 30.79 25.53
N LYS A 361 -1.15 30.78 26.61
CA LYS A 361 -1.47 29.55 27.36
C LYS A 361 -2.67 28.90 26.67
N VAL A 362 -2.51 27.65 26.26
CA VAL A 362 -3.52 26.92 25.48
C VAL A 362 -4.02 25.74 26.28
N SER A 363 -5.34 25.52 26.25
CA SER A 363 -6.00 24.33 26.78
C SER A 363 -6.93 23.78 25.70
N ILE A 364 -6.70 22.56 25.21
CA ILE A 364 -7.60 21.88 24.27
C ILE A 364 -8.31 20.77 25.02
N VAL A 365 -9.64 20.85 25.12
CA VAL A 365 -10.48 19.81 25.71
C VAL A 365 -10.97 18.91 24.58
N LEU A 366 -10.43 17.69 24.52
CA LEU A 366 -10.94 16.64 23.65
C LEU A 366 -12.10 15.93 24.34
N LYS A 367 -13.24 15.83 23.66
CA LYS A 367 -14.39 15.02 24.05
C LYS A 367 -14.57 13.90 23.04
N ASN A 368 -14.52 12.65 23.48
CA ASN A 368 -14.69 11.51 22.59
C ASN A 368 -16.16 11.05 22.57
N GLN A 369 -16.83 11.23 21.44
CA GLN A 369 -18.17 10.70 21.17
C GLN A 369 -18.16 9.61 20.08
N LEU A 370 -16.98 9.15 19.66
CA LEU A 370 -16.80 8.05 18.73
C LEU A 370 -17.17 6.70 19.37
N PRO A 371 -17.41 5.65 18.56
CA PRO A 371 -17.60 4.30 19.08
C PRO A 371 -16.32 3.70 19.65
N GLN A 372 -15.15 4.27 19.33
CA GLN A 372 -13.83 3.77 19.69
C GLN A 372 -13.01 4.76 20.53
N PRO A 373 -11.95 4.31 21.22
CA PRO A 373 -10.97 5.21 21.82
C PRO A 373 -10.26 6.08 20.78
N THR A 374 -9.82 7.26 21.18
CA THR A 374 -9.05 8.19 20.33
C THR A 374 -8.05 8.97 21.17
N THR A 375 -7.10 9.62 20.52
CA THR A 375 -6.29 10.70 21.11
C THR A 375 -6.30 11.92 20.20
N LEU A 376 -5.52 12.95 20.56
CA LEU A 376 -5.23 14.12 19.74
C LEU A 376 -3.73 14.37 19.81
N HIS A 377 -3.01 14.01 18.76
CA HIS A 377 -1.61 14.37 18.58
C HIS A 377 -1.50 15.77 17.98
N LEU A 378 -0.58 16.58 18.51
CA LEU A 378 -0.34 17.95 18.09
C LEU A 378 0.90 18.01 17.17
N HIS A 379 0.71 17.56 15.93
CA HIS A 379 1.79 17.32 14.97
C HIS A 379 2.65 18.56 14.75
N GLY A 380 3.97 18.42 14.92
CA GLY A 380 4.94 19.51 14.73
C GLY A 380 5.13 20.44 15.93
N LEU A 381 4.31 20.32 16.99
CA LEU A 381 4.48 21.15 18.19
C LEU A 381 5.39 20.50 19.24
N ALA A 382 6.34 21.27 19.76
CA ALA A 382 7.22 20.87 20.87
C ALA A 382 6.52 20.94 22.24
N VAL A 383 5.41 20.23 22.42
CA VAL A 383 4.61 20.22 23.65
C VAL A 383 5.25 19.33 24.74
N PRO A 384 4.90 19.50 26.03
CA PRO A 384 5.32 18.56 27.07
C PRO A 384 4.88 17.13 26.74
N ASN A 385 5.73 16.15 27.04
CA ASN A 385 5.49 14.75 26.70
C ASN A 385 4.09 14.27 27.10
N SER A 386 3.63 14.58 28.32
CA SER A 386 2.32 14.17 28.84
C SER A 386 1.08 14.66 28.08
N VAL A 387 1.24 15.56 27.11
CA VAL A 387 0.15 16.11 26.27
C VAL A 387 0.51 16.01 24.78
N ASP A 388 1.39 15.08 24.43
CA ASP A 388 1.79 14.81 23.05
C ASP A 388 0.73 14.00 22.29
N GLY A 389 -0.13 13.24 22.96
CA GLY A 389 -1.27 12.58 22.32
C GLY A 389 -1.00 11.19 21.75
N VAL A 390 0.12 10.56 22.10
CA VAL A 390 0.44 9.18 21.67
C VAL A 390 -0.15 8.19 22.69
N PRO A 391 -1.04 7.27 22.27
CA PRO A 391 -1.67 6.34 23.19
C PRO A 391 -0.66 5.33 23.76
N THR A 392 -0.93 4.87 24.98
CA THR A 392 -0.09 3.90 25.66
C THR A 392 -0.26 2.52 25.02
N MET A 393 0.81 2.02 24.40
CA MET A 393 0.94 0.67 23.90
C MET A 393 1.58 -0.21 24.97
N LYS A 394 0.91 -1.32 25.30
CA LYS A 394 1.47 -2.37 26.17
C LYS A 394 2.10 -3.44 25.29
N MET A 395 3.40 -3.63 25.43
CA MET A 395 4.14 -4.65 24.71
C MET A 395 4.82 -5.57 25.73
N ASN A 396 4.78 -6.87 25.49
CA ASN A 396 5.58 -7.82 26.24
C ASN A 396 6.72 -8.29 25.33
N MET A 397 7.96 -7.91 25.68
CA MET A 397 9.15 -8.32 24.94
C MET A 397 10.08 -9.05 25.91
N ASP A 398 10.37 -10.32 25.65
CA ASP A 398 11.18 -11.21 26.49
C ASP A 398 10.73 -11.30 27.96
N GLY A 399 9.42 -11.26 28.21
CA GLY A 399 8.86 -11.33 29.57
C GLY A 399 8.94 -10.01 30.36
N MET A 400 9.35 -8.91 29.71
CA MET A 400 9.30 -7.56 30.27
C MET A 400 8.08 -6.82 29.75
N ASP A 401 7.23 -6.34 30.65
CA ASP A 401 6.12 -5.46 30.32
C ASP A 401 6.65 -4.05 30.05
N MET A 402 6.63 -3.65 28.78
CA MET A 402 6.97 -2.31 28.32
C MET A 402 5.71 -1.49 28.07
N LYS A 403 5.72 -0.25 28.55
CA LYS A 403 4.73 0.76 28.20
C LYS A 403 5.40 1.84 27.36
N MET A 404 4.93 2.01 26.13
CA MET A 404 5.35 3.07 25.23
C MET A 404 4.16 3.99 24.97
N GLY A 405 4.39 5.28 24.75
CA GLY A 405 3.34 6.28 24.60
C GLY A 405 3.36 7.31 25.71
N THR A 406 2.54 8.34 25.55
CA THR A 406 2.60 9.55 26.38
C THR A 406 1.36 9.77 27.23
N GLN A 407 0.24 9.14 26.88
CA GLN A 407 -1.00 9.13 27.66
C GLN A 407 -1.79 7.84 27.42
N GLU A 408 -2.78 7.54 28.27
CA GLU A 408 -3.81 6.55 27.95
C GLU A 408 -4.77 7.11 26.88
N ALA A 409 -5.38 6.24 26.09
CA ALA A 409 -6.37 6.64 25.09
C ALA A 409 -7.61 7.22 25.77
N VAL A 410 -8.29 8.16 25.10
CA VAL A 410 -9.55 8.71 25.59
C VAL A 410 -10.66 7.76 25.19
N GLU A 411 -11.16 6.98 26.15
CA GLU A 411 -12.27 6.04 25.96
C GLU A 411 -13.55 6.72 25.46
N LYS A 412 -14.46 5.93 24.87
CA LYS A 412 -15.78 6.38 24.44
C LYS A 412 -16.54 7.10 25.56
N GLY A 413 -17.04 8.30 25.27
CA GLY A 413 -17.70 9.18 26.24
C GLY A 413 -16.74 9.91 27.19
N GLY A 414 -15.43 9.63 27.10
CA GLY A 414 -14.39 10.23 27.89
C GLY A 414 -13.99 11.63 27.43
N SER A 415 -13.09 12.26 28.19
CA SER A 415 -12.49 13.54 27.83
C SER A 415 -11.06 13.65 28.36
N PHE A 416 -10.23 14.41 27.65
CA PHE A 416 -8.86 14.70 28.05
C PHE A 416 -8.52 16.17 27.78
N VAL A 417 -7.61 16.74 28.56
CA VAL A 417 -7.23 18.15 28.48
C VAL A 417 -5.75 18.30 28.17
N TYR A 418 -5.46 18.81 26.98
CA TYR A 418 -4.11 19.14 26.52
C TYR A 418 -3.78 20.57 26.93
N THR A 419 -2.76 20.77 27.78
CA THR A 419 -2.38 22.11 28.25
C THR A 419 -0.90 22.38 28.01
N PHE A 420 -0.59 23.50 27.36
CA PHE A 420 0.78 23.90 27.06
C PHE A 420 0.88 25.42 26.87
N THR A 421 2.12 25.93 26.85
CA THR A 421 2.41 27.32 26.47
C THR A 421 3.05 27.35 25.10
N VAL A 422 2.58 28.23 24.23
CA VAL A 422 3.09 28.36 22.87
C VAL A 422 4.47 29.02 22.89
N THR A 423 5.49 28.32 22.37
CA THR A 423 6.88 28.81 22.32
C THR A 423 7.26 29.32 20.93
N PRO A 424 8.34 30.09 20.78
CA PRO A 424 8.83 30.51 19.45
C PRO A 424 9.19 29.36 18.51
N GLN A 425 9.56 28.17 19.02
CA GLN A 425 9.88 27.00 18.17
C GLN A 425 8.65 26.41 17.49
N MET A 426 7.45 26.76 17.98
CA MET A 426 6.18 26.27 17.47
C MET A 426 5.61 27.13 16.34
N ILE A 427 6.23 28.26 15.98
CA ILE A 427 5.74 29.15 14.91
C ILE A 427 5.59 28.35 13.61
N GLY A 428 4.48 28.54 12.89
CA GLY A 428 4.28 27.94 11.56
C GLY A 428 2.93 27.26 11.35
N THR A 429 2.87 26.53 10.23
CA THR A 429 1.75 25.70 9.80
C THR A 429 1.90 24.29 10.35
N HIS A 430 0.96 23.91 11.21
CA HIS A 430 0.86 22.61 11.87
C HIS A 430 -0.56 22.05 11.72
N PHE A 431 -0.76 20.83 12.19
CA PHE A 431 -2.08 20.22 12.26
C PHE A 431 -2.16 19.33 13.49
N TYR A 432 -3.35 18.83 13.78
CA TYR A 432 -3.61 17.87 14.83
C TYR A 432 -4.39 16.70 14.26
N HIS A 433 -4.20 15.50 14.80
CA HIS A 433 -4.88 14.31 14.32
C HIS A 433 -5.00 13.23 15.40
N SER A 434 -5.83 12.22 15.17
CA SER A 434 -5.84 11.04 16.04
C SER A 434 -4.55 10.24 15.92
N HIS A 435 -4.13 9.59 17.00
CA HIS A 435 -2.98 8.70 17.04
C HIS A 435 -3.36 7.28 17.52
N VAL A 436 -4.65 6.93 17.46
CA VAL A 436 -5.20 5.60 17.74
C VAL A 436 -5.75 5.02 16.43
N ASN A 437 -5.29 3.83 16.00
CA ASN A 437 -5.56 3.29 14.65
C ASN A 437 -5.47 4.41 13.62
N ASP A 438 -4.29 5.04 13.59
CA ASP A 438 -4.03 6.29 12.89
C ASP A 438 -4.38 6.21 11.41
N ASP A 439 -4.02 5.11 10.76
CA ASP A 439 -4.47 4.76 9.40
C ASP A 439 -5.99 4.91 9.23
N TYR A 440 -6.77 4.16 10.01
CA TYR A 440 -8.23 4.14 9.90
C TYR A 440 -8.87 5.46 10.32
N GLN A 441 -8.45 6.04 11.45
CA GLN A 441 -9.07 7.24 12.00
C GLN A 441 -8.75 8.48 11.16
N MET A 442 -7.55 8.58 10.59
CA MET A 442 -7.22 9.65 9.64
C MET A 442 -7.99 9.49 8.32
N ASP A 443 -8.11 8.28 7.77
CA ASP A 443 -8.92 7.98 6.58
C ASP A 443 -10.41 8.32 6.75
N LYS A 444 -10.89 8.43 8.00
CA LYS A 444 -12.25 8.87 8.33
C LYS A 444 -12.37 10.39 8.49
N GLY A 445 -11.27 11.13 8.54
CA GLY A 445 -11.26 12.59 8.68
C GLY A 445 -10.85 13.13 10.05
N LEU A 446 -10.28 12.31 10.96
CA LEU A 446 -9.87 12.76 12.31
C LEU A 446 -8.54 13.51 12.29
N HIS A 447 -8.55 14.63 11.59
CA HIS A 447 -7.47 15.60 11.53
C HIS A 447 -8.05 17.02 11.48
N GLY A 448 -7.21 18.03 11.71
CA GLY A 448 -7.60 19.44 11.62
C GLY A 448 -6.41 20.37 11.84
N LEU A 449 -6.60 21.66 11.58
CA LEU A 449 -5.48 22.58 11.37
C LEU A 449 -5.07 23.34 12.63
N LEU A 450 -3.76 23.58 12.78
CA LEU A 450 -3.19 24.39 13.87
C LEU A 450 -2.16 25.38 13.34
N ILE A 451 -2.43 26.68 13.45
CA ILE A 451 -1.51 27.74 13.03
C ILE A 451 -0.97 28.47 14.25
N VAL A 452 0.35 28.63 14.30
CA VAL A 452 1.04 29.41 15.34
C VAL A 452 1.66 30.65 14.74
N ASP A 453 1.09 31.80 15.11
CA ASP A 453 1.57 33.11 14.71
C ASP A 453 2.73 33.58 15.60
N SER A 454 3.71 34.25 14.99
CA SER A 454 4.72 35.02 15.71
C SER A 454 4.09 36.21 16.44
N ASN A 455 4.68 36.59 17.57
CA ASN A 455 4.38 37.87 18.22
C ASN A 455 5.24 39.03 17.69
N GLN A 456 6.23 38.72 16.84
CA GLN A 456 7.06 39.70 16.15
C GLN A 456 6.46 40.05 14.78
N PRO A 457 6.62 41.29 14.30
CA PRO A 457 6.24 41.64 12.94
C PRO A 457 6.96 40.73 11.93
N SER A 458 6.20 40.13 11.01
CA SER A 458 6.78 39.38 9.89
C SER A 458 7.62 40.32 9.02
N LYS A 459 8.77 39.82 8.53
CA LYS A 459 9.57 40.54 7.52
C LYS A 459 8.83 40.70 6.20
N THR A 460 7.86 39.82 5.94
CA THR A 460 7.04 39.82 4.73
C THR A 460 5.57 39.94 5.12
N HIS A 461 4.91 40.98 4.63
CA HIS A 461 3.46 41.11 4.72
C HIS A 461 2.79 40.38 3.55
N TYR A 462 1.79 39.56 3.86
CA TYR A 462 0.90 38.93 2.89
C TYR A 462 -0.49 39.55 3.03
N ASP A 463 -1.10 39.90 1.89
CA ASP A 463 -2.43 40.51 1.84
C ASP A 463 -3.54 39.47 1.98
N VAL A 464 -3.24 38.21 1.62
CA VAL A 464 -4.12 37.05 1.71
C VAL A 464 -3.33 35.89 2.27
N ASP A 465 -3.86 35.23 3.29
CA ASP A 465 -3.38 33.96 3.85
C ASP A 465 -4.52 32.95 3.68
N ALA A 466 -4.22 31.78 3.15
CA ALA A 466 -5.21 30.77 2.77
C ALA A 466 -4.70 29.37 3.08
N ILE A 467 -5.61 28.45 3.42
CA ILE A 467 -5.25 27.09 3.84
C ILE A 467 -5.90 26.05 2.93
N TYR A 468 -5.08 25.12 2.46
CA TYR A 468 -5.54 23.91 1.79
C TYR A 468 -4.92 22.70 2.49
N GLU A 469 -5.79 21.94 3.14
CA GLU A 469 -5.51 20.60 3.62
C GLU A 469 -5.89 19.63 2.50
N MET A 470 -4.94 18.77 2.12
CA MET A 470 -5.16 17.68 1.20
C MET A 470 -5.50 16.45 2.02
N GLU A 471 -6.62 15.81 1.66
CA GLU A 471 -7.04 14.55 2.27
C GLU A 471 -7.28 13.48 1.21
N SER A 472 -7.30 12.25 1.67
CA SER A 472 -7.56 11.06 0.89
C SER A 472 -8.54 10.15 1.63
N TRP A 473 -9.34 9.41 0.87
CA TRP A 473 -10.47 8.66 1.39
C TRP A 473 -10.59 7.31 0.69
N LYS A 474 -10.90 6.29 1.48
CA LYS A 474 -11.31 4.96 1.02
C LYS A 474 -12.83 4.93 0.88
N VAL A 475 -13.33 5.12 -0.35
CA VAL A 475 -14.77 5.18 -0.68
C VAL A 475 -15.20 3.90 -1.39
N GLY A 476 -16.46 3.49 -1.22
CA GLY A 476 -17.03 2.37 -1.96
C GLY A 476 -16.51 0.98 -1.57
N GLY A 477 -15.85 0.85 -0.41
CA GLY A 477 -15.20 -0.40 0.00
C GLY A 477 -13.84 -0.63 -0.67
N SER A 478 -13.26 0.41 -1.27
CA SER A 478 -11.89 0.36 -1.81
C SER A 478 -10.88 0.10 -0.69
N GLU A 479 -9.96 -0.83 -0.94
CA GLU A 479 -8.82 -1.11 -0.05
C GLU A 479 -7.72 -0.05 -0.15
N SER A 480 -7.71 0.74 -1.24
CA SER A 480 -6.81 1.88 -1.43
C SER A 480 -7.57 3.21 -1.39
N GLU A 481 -6.86 4.28 -1.03
CA GLU A 481 -7.37 5.64 -1.12
C GLU A 481 -7.74 5.97 -2.59
N ASN A 482 -8.97 6.41 -2.83
CA ASN A 482 -9.52 6.56 -4.19
C ASN A 482 -10.35 7.83 -4.42
N VAL A 483 -10.64 8.60 -3.37
CA VAL A 483 -11.18 9.96 -3.47
C VAL A 483 -10.23 10.91 -2.75
N PHE A 484 -9.97 12.06 -3.36
CA PHE A 484 -9.01 13.04 -2.85
C PHE A 484 -9.67 14.41 -2.75
N THR A 485 -9.43 15.13 -1.67
CA THR A 485 -10.16 16.36 -1.37
C THR A 485 -9.27 17.51 -0.93
N LEU A 486 -9.75 18.74 -1.16
CA LEU A 486 -9.19 19.96 -0.58
C LEU A 486 -10.16 20.47 0.49
N ASN A 487 -9.72 20.50 1.74
CA ASN A 487 -10.54 20.87 2.90
C ASN A 487 -11.86 20.07 2.92
N GLY A 488 -11.76 18.75 2.75
CA GLY A 488 -12.87 17.80 2.82
C GLY A 488 -13.80 17.81 1.60
N LYS A 489 -13.50 18.60 0.55
CA LYS A 489 -14.29 18.64 -0.69
C LYS A 489 -13.46 18.36 -1.93
N ALA A 490 -13.93 17.45 -2.78
CA ALA A 490 -13.37 17.21 -4.11
C ALA A 490 -14.01 18.15 -5.13
N PHE A 491 -13.32 18.40 -6.24
CA PHE A 491 -13.91 19.12 -7.37
C PHE A 491 -15.22 18.43 -7.81
N PRO A 492 -16.31 19.18 -8.08
CA PRO A 492 -16.40 20.64 -8.25
C PRO A 492 -16.67 21.47 -6.98
N GLU A 493 -16.77 20.85 -5.80
CA GLU A 493 -17.09 21.54 -4.55
C GLU A 493 -15.89 22.05 -3.75
N ALA A 494 -14.67 21.67 -4.16
CA ALA A 494 -13.41 22.14 -3.58
C ALA A 494 -13.37 23.68 -3.49
N PRO A 495 -12.93 24.26 -2.36
CA PRO A 495 -12.92 25.73 -2.18
C PRO A 495 -12.05 26.45 -3.20
N MET A 496 -12.61 27.47 -3.86
CA MET A 496 -11.86 28.35 -4.77
C MET A 496 -11.35 29.58 -4.02
N LEU A 497 -10.12 29.99 -4.32
CA LEU A 497 -9.54 31.21 -3.75
C LEU A 497 -9.83 32.39 -4.68
N ASN A 498 -10.29 33.52 -4.13
CA ASN A 498 -10.49 34.77 -4.88
C ASN A 498 -9.52 35.83 -4.36
N VAL A 499 -8.68 36.37 -5.23
CA VAL A 499 -7.72 37.43 -4.90
C VAL A 499 -7.78 38.57 -5.92
N LYS A 500 -7.30 39.74 -5.52
CA LYS A 500 -7.20 40.93 -6.36
C LYS A 500 -5.82 41.04 -6.97
N LYS A 501 -5.75 41.60 -8.18
CA LYS A 501 -4.48 41.89 -8.83
C LYS A 501 -3.54 42.68 -7.91
N GLY A 502 -2.30 42.19 -7.77
CA GLY A 502 -1.23 42.82 -6.99
C GLY A 502 -1.14 42.38 -5.52
N GLN A 503 -2.09 41.60 -5.01
CA GLN A 503 -2.00 41.04 -3.67
C GLN A 503 -0.88 40.01 -3.56
N LYS A 504 -0.13 40.04 -2.47
CA LYS A 504 0.78 38.98 -2.05
C LYS A 504 -0.02 37.90 -1.33
N VAL A 505 -0.02 36.70 -1.88
CA VAL A 505 -0.80 35.57 -1.39
C VAL A 505 0.15 34.57 -0.73
N LEU A 506 -0.21 34.11 0.47
CA LEU A 506 0.36 32.96 1.13
C LEU A 506 -0.67 31.83 1.11
N ILE A 507 -0.25 30.65 0.66
CA ILE A 507 -1.06 29.43 0.73
C ILE A 507 -0.32 28.43 1.60
N ARG A 508 -0.97 27.98 2.66
CA ARG A 508 -0.52 26.95 3.58
C ARG A 508 -1.07 25.61 3.11
N LEU A 509 -0.17 24.69 2.78
CA LEU A 509 -0.50 23.34 2.33
C LEU A 509 -0.21 22.36 3.45
N VAL A 510 -1.18 21.50 3.75
CA VAL A 510 -1.06 20.45 4.77
C VAL A 510 -1.48 19.14 4.12
N ASN A 511 -0.61 18.13 4.14
CA ASN A 511 -1.00 16.79 3.71
C ASN A 511 -1.47 15.97 4.91
N ALA A 512 -2.79 15.79 5.03
CA ALA A 512 -3.41 14.99 6.08
C ALA A 512 -3.80 13.57 5.62
N SER A 513 -3.45 13.20 4.39
CA SER A 513 -3.58 11.84 3.88
C SER A 513 -2.71 10.87 4.69
N ALA A 514 -3.24 9.68 4.98
CA ALA A 514 -2.53 8.66 5.76
C ALA A 514 -1.36 8.07 4.95
N GLU A 515 -1.59 7.76 3.67
CA GLU A 515 -0.62 7.02 2.85
C GLU A 515 -0.15 7.81 1.60
N GLU A 516 -0.93 8.79 1.12
CA GLU A 516 -0.71 9.39 -0.19
C GLU A 516 0.21 10.62 -0.21
N ASN A 517 1.01 10.71 -1.28
CA ASN A 517 1.80 11.92 -1.59
C ASN A 517 0.97 12.84 -2.48
N HIS A 518 1.10 14.16 -2.32
CA HIS A 518 0.46 15.11 -3.23
C HIS A 518 1.46 16.07 -3.86
N VAL A 519 1.30 16.29 -5.16
CA VAL A 519 2.22 17.10 -5.98
C VAL A 519 1.46 18.33 -6.47
N MET A 520 1.34 19.36 -5.64
CA MET A 520 0.47 20.51 -5.91
C MET A 520 1.09 21.48 -6.91
N HIS A 521 0.39 21.71 -8.03
CA HIS A 521 0.77 22.59 -9.13
C HIS A 521 -0.19 23.78 -9.25
N LEU A 522 0.36 24.99 -9.38
CA LEU A 522 -0.41 26.21 -9.67
C LEU A 522 -0.10 26.71 -11.08
N HIS A 523 -1.14 26.79 -11.91
CA HIS A 523 -1.03 27.34 -13.27
C HIS A 523 -0.77 28.84 -13.23
N GLY A 524 -0.12 29.36 -14.27
CA GLY A 524 0.07 30.80 -14.48
C GLY A 524 1.10 31.47 -13.57
N TYR A 525 1.70 30.74 -12.62
CA TYR A 525 2.63 31.26 -11.64
C TYR A 525 3.86 30.36 -11.45
N THR A 526 5.01 31.00 -11.24
CA THR A 526 6.11 30.42 -10.46
C THR A 526 6.01 31.04 -9.07
N PHE A 527 5.75 30.22 -8.06
CA PHE A 527 5.67 30.63 -6.67
C PHE A 527 7.00 30.40 -5.93
N GLN A 528 7.07 30.91 -4.71
CA GLN A 528 8.16 30.67 -3.78
C GLN A 528 7.67 29.74 -2.67
N ILE A 529 8.36 28.63 -2.43
CA ILE A 529 8.18 27.84 -1.21
C ILE A 529 8.94 28.58 -0.11
N VAL A 530 8.22 29.07 0.90
CA VAL A 530 8.77 29.96 1.94
C VAL A 530 8.90 29.27 3.30
N ALA A 531 8.18 28.17 3.54
CA ALA A 531 8.32 27.34 4.72
C ALA A 531 8.03 25.87 4.41
N ARG A 532 8.60 24.96 5.21
CA ARG A 532 8.29 23.53 5.24
C ARG A 532 8.18 23.05 6.67
N ASP A 533 7.20 22.21 6.96
CA ASP A 533 6.92 21.65 8.29
C ASP A 533 6.91 22.74 9.38
N GLY A 534 6.21 23.84 9.09
CA GLY A 534 6.13 25.04 9.93
C GLY A 534 7.40 25.91 10.00
N ASN A 535 8.53 25.46 9.46
CA ASN A 535 9.81 26.16 9.54
C ASN A 535 10.06 27.03 8.31
N ALA A 536 10.26 28.33 8.51
CA ALA A 536 10.61 29.26 7.44
C ALA A 536 11.97 28.90 6.82
N LEU A 537 12.03 28.84 5.48
CA LEU A 537 13.26 28.57 4.76
C LEU A 537 14.17 29.80 4.79
N ALA A 538 15.47 29.57 5.04
CA ALA A 538 16.47 30.64 4.99
C ALA A 538 16.58 31.26 3.58
N GLN A 539 16.36 30.45 2.55
CA GLN A 539 16.27 30.87 1.15
C GLN A 539 15.03 30.22 0.54
N PRO A 540 14.00 31.01 0.17
CA PRO A 540 12.83 30.48 -0.52
C PRO A 540 13.18 29.78 -1.83
N GLU A 541 12.47 28.70 -2.14
CA GLU A 541 12.67 27.89 -3.33
C GLU A 541 11.70 28.33 -4.44
N SER A 542 12.21 28.60 -5.63
CA SER A 542 11.38 28.94 -6.79
C SER A 542 10.83 27.67 -7.45
N ALA A 543 9.51 27.53 -7.50
CA ALA A 543 8.85 26.35 -8.07
C ALA A 543 7.50 26.70 -8.69
N ASN A 544 6.96 25.82 -9.52
CA ASN A 544 5.55 25.86 -9.95
C ASN A 544 4.78 24.65 -9.42
N THR A 545 5.47 23.71 -8.78
CA THR A 545 4.95 22.44 -8.28
C THR A 545 5.67 22.11 -6.98
N VAL A 546 4.95 21.65 -5.96
CA VAL A 546 5.51 21.24 -4.67
C VAL A 546 4.98 19.87 -4.26
N MET A 547 5.88 18.94 -3.94
CA MET A 547 5.53 17.63 -3.38
C MET A 547 5.45 17.73 -1.85
N LEU A 548 4.39 17.12 -1.29
CA LEU A 548 4.20 16.88 0.13
C LEU A 548 3.94 15.40 0.34
N GLY A 549 4.76 14.74 1.16
CA GLY A 549 4.44 13.40 1.66
C GLY A 549 3.44 13.44 2.82
N PRO A 550 2.97 12.27 3.30
CA PRO A 550 2.07 12.19 4.43
C PRO A 550 2.57 13.02 5.62
N SER A 551 1.67 13.78 6.24
CA SER A 551 1.93 14.67 7.37
C SER A 551 2.88 15.87 7.13
N GLN A 552 3.38 16.08 5.90
CA GLN A 552 4.22 17.24 5.61
C GLN A 552 3.40 18.51 5.40
N THR A 553 3.97 19.66 5.73
CA THR A 553 3.39 20.98 5.43
C THR A 553 4.33 21.81 4.56
N ALA A 554 3.76 22.69 3.73
CA ALA A 554 4.52 23.65 2.94
C ALA A 554 3.75 24.96 2.79
N ASP A 555 4.42 26.08 3.00
CA ASP A 555 3.84 27.39 2.71
C ASP A 555 4.40 27.90 1.38
N ILE A 556 3.51 28.20 0.43
CA ILE A 556 3.87 28.78 -0.87
C ILE A 556 3.38 30.23 -0.97
N ALA A 557 4.16 31.08 -1.61
CA ALA A 557 3.85 32.49 -1.76
C ALA A 557 4.02 32.97 -3.21
N PHE A 558 3.10 33.81 -3.67
CA PHE A 558 3.18 34.46 -4.98
C PHE A 558 2.53 35.84 -4.95
N THR A 559 2.84 36.67 -5.94
CA THR A 559 2.12 37.94 -6.15
C THR A 559 1.08 37.69 -7.23
N ALA A 560 -0.19 38.02 -6.97
CA ALA A 560 -1.28 37.82 -7.90
C ALA A 560 -1.26 38.85 -9.05
N ASP A 561 -0.25 38.81 -9.92
CA ASP A 561 0.01 39.84 -10.95
C ASP A 561 -0.55 39.51 -12.35
N ASN A 562 -1.01 38.27 -12.55
CA ASN A 562 -1.54 37.71 -13.78
C ASN A 562 -3.06 37.43 -13.67
N PRO A 563 -3.96 38.38 -14.06
CA PRO A 563 -5.41 38.20 -13.97
C PRO A 563 -5.91 37.01 -14.78
N GLY A 564 -6.81 36.22 -14.20
CA GLY A 564 -7.32 35.00 -14.82
C GLY A 564 -7.91 34.03 -13.79
N GLN A 565 -8.43 32.92 -14.29
CA GLN A 565 -8.82 31.76 -13.49
C GLN A 565 -7.76 30.68 -13.69
N TRP A 566 -6.95 30.45 -12.66
CA TRP A 566 -5.81 29.54 -12.72
C TRP A 566 -6.11 28.27 -11.94
N MET A 567 -5.93 27.12 -12.59
CA MET A 567 -6.12 25.84 -11.92
C MET A 567 -5.03 25.63 -10.87
N PHE A 568 -5.45 25.14 -9.71
CA PHE A 568 -4.57 24.68 -8.64
C PHE A 568 -4.94 23.24 -8.31
N HIS A 569 -4.05 22.29 -8.60
CA HIS A 569 -4.39 20.88 -8.56
C HIS A 569 -3.20 19.97 -8.24
N CYS A 570 -3.47 18.73 -7.83
CA CYS A 570 -2.45 17.70 -7.71
C CYS A 570 -1.99 17.24 -9.12
N HIS A 571 -0.69 17.03 -9.31
CA HIS A 571 -0.08 16.60 -10.56
C HIS A 571 0.13 15.08 -10.63
N ILE A 572 -0.45 14.33 -9.69
CA ILE A 572 -0.68 12.89 -9.80
C ILE A 572 -2.05 12.71 -10.43
N MET A 573 -2.10 12.17 -11.64
CA MET A 573 -3.32 12.20 -12.47
C MET A 573 -4.51 11.52 -11.79
N ASP A 574 -4.28 10.40 -11.11
CA ASP A 574 -5.30 9.67 -10.36
C ASP A 574 -5.91 10.48 -9.22
N HIS A 575 -5.22 11.53 -8.73
CA HIS A 575 -5.71 12.40 -7.68
C HIS A 575 -6.63 13.52 -8.21
N THR A 576 -6.79 13.64 -9.53
CA THR A 576 -7.58 14.68 -10.21
C THR A 576 -8.87 14.16 -10.82
N ILE A 577 -9.30 12.96 -10.41
CA ILE A 577 -10.51 12.29 -10.89
C ILE A 577 -11.30 11.77 -9.69
N ASN A 578 -12.64 11.76 -9.81
CA ASN A 578 -13.50 11.08 -8.85
C ASN A 578 -13.83 9.67 -9.38
N PRO A 579 -13.97 8.65 -8.53
CA PRO A 579 -14.44 7.34 -8.94
C PRO A 579 -15.81 7.39 -9.61
N GLY A 580 -16.06 6.45 -10.53
CA GLY A 580 -17.39 6.21 -11.09
C GLY A 580 -18.41 5.74 -10.04
N PRO A 581 -19.69 5.56 -10.44
CA PRO A 581 -20.82 5.31 -9.53
C PRO A 581 -20.66 4.11 -8.58
N ASN A 582 -19.84 3.13 -8.95
CA ASN A 582 -19.60 1.92 -8.16
C ASN A 582 -18.58 2.16 -7.03
N GLY A 583 -17.84 3.28 -7.06
CA GLY A 583 -16.91 3.67 -5.99
C GLY A 583 -15.68 2.77 -5.83
N ASP A 584 -15.49 1.76 -6.67
CA ASP A 584 -14.40 0.77 -6.59
C ASP A 584 -13.17 1.15 -7.44
N GLY A 585 -13.22 2.31 -8.11
CA GLY A 585 -12.14 2.78 -8.98
C GLY A 585 -11.98 1.99 -10.30
N SER A 586 -12.87 1.05 -10.62
CA SER A 586 -12.84 0.28 -11.87
C SER A 586 -13.26 1.11 -13.09
N ASP A 587 -14.20 2.03 -12.90
CA ASP A 587 -14.65 3.02 -13.89
C ASP A 587 -13.98 4.38 -13.62
N LYS A 588 -12.74 4.54 -14.10
CA LYS A 588 -12.07 5.85 -14.19
C LYS A 588 -12.37 6.49 -15.54
N HIS A 589 -13.38 7.35 -15.61
CA HIS A 589 -13.54 8.21 -16.77
C HIS A 589 -12.54 9.37 -16.67
N MET A 590 -11.38 9.23 -17.32
CA MET A 590 -10.38 10.32 -17.46
C MET A 590 -10.92 11.61 -18.10
N ALA A 591 -12.17 11.63 -18.56
CA ALA A 591 -12.79 12.78 -19.20
C ALA A 591 -13.33 13.84 -18.20
N ASP A 592 -13.62 13.47 -16.96
CA ASP A 592 -14.27 14.36 -16.00
C ASP A 592 -13.29 14.77 -14.88
N MET A 593 -13.03 16.07 -14.75
CA MET A 593 -12.22 16.62 -13.67
C MET A 593 -12.86 16.33 -12.31
N GLY A 594 -12.03 15.97 -11.33
CA GLY A 594 -12.44 15.63 -9.97
C GLY A 594 -11.31 15.83 -8.96
N GLY A 595 -11.47 15.23 -7.78
CA GLY A 595 -10.42 15.10 -6.78
C GLY A 595 -9.83 16.41 -6.27
N LEU A 596 -8.50 16.42 -6.08
CA LEU A 596 -7.65 17.53 -5.67
C LEU A 596 -7.47 18.57 -6.78
N SER A 597 -8.57 19.19 -7.19
CA SER A 597 -8.60 20.25 -8.20
C SER A 597 -9.41 21.45 -7.70
N THR A 598 -8.88 22.65 -7.84
CA THR A 598 -9.61 23.90 -7.58
C THR A 598 -9.07 25.03 -8.46
N PHE A 599 -9.54 26.25 -8.22
CA PHE A 599 -9.15 27.44 -8.96
C PHE A 599 -8.78 28.60 -8.03
N ILE A 600 -7.73 29.32 -8.44
CA ILE A 600 -7.39 30.64 -7.92
C ILE A 600 -7.85 31.68 -8.95
N ASN A 601 -8.80 32.50 -8.55
CA ASN A 601 -9.37 33.57 -9.37
C ASN A 601 -8.69 34.89 -9.03
N VAL A 602 -7.97 35.46 -9.99
CA VAL A 602 -7.29 36.75 -9.87
C VAL A 602 -8.09 37.80 -10.64
N LYS A 603 -8.70 38.72 -9.89
CA LYS A 603 -9.61 39.76 -10.40
C LYS A 603 -9.00 41.16 -10.43
#